data_AF-A0AAD2Z6I1-F1
#
_entry.id   AF-A0AAD2Z6I1-F1
#
_cell.length_a   1.000
_cell.length_b   1.000
_cell.length_c   1.000
_cell.angle_alpha   90.00
_cell.angle_beta   90.00
_cell.angle_gamma   90.00
#
_symmetry.space_group_name_H-M   'P 1'
#
loop_
_entity.id
_entity.type
_entity.pdbx_description
1 polymer ?
#
loop_
_entity_poly.entity_id
_entity_poly.type
_entity_poly.pdbx_seq_one_letter_code
_entity_poly.pdbx_strand_id
1 'polypeptide(L)'
;MLKDYDFMKPLSQQLNTVLPQFDLHADAIDKALPFYLAIIAKSSGKTAQEFFGYNMKALELIYGASHDGKNAKELAESAYAYSINAKAREIFDKLDKVEE
;
A
#
# COMPACT_ATOMS: atom_id res chain seq x y z
N MET A 1 15.86 17.68 7.28
CA MET A 1 15.75 17.55 5.81
C MET A 1 16.66 16.44 5.36
N LEU A 2 16.20 15.62 4.42
CA LEU A 2 17.03 14.61 3.75
C LEU A 2 18.24 15.30 3.12
N LYS A 3 19.43 14.85 3.48
CA LYS A 3 20.67 15.36 2.88
C LYS A 3 20.63 15.04 1.39
N ASP A 4 20.83 16.04 0.54
CA ASP A 4 20.86 15.92 -0.93
C ASP A 4 19.53 15.57 -1.62
N TYR A 5 18.38 15.70 -0.93
CA TYR A 5 17.06 15.59 -1.56
C TYR A 5 16.60 16.93 -2.14
N ASP A 6 16.39 16.96 -3.46
CA ASP A 6 15.89 18.13 -4.19
C ASP A 6 14.38 18.01 -4.42
N PHE A 7 13.58 18.80 -3.70
CA PHE A 7 12.11 18.80 -3.81
C PHE A 7 11.60 19.20 -5.20
N MET A 8 12.43 19.81 -6.04
CA MET A 8 12.06 20.26 -7.38
C MET A 8 12.30 19.21 -8.47
N LYS A 9 12.98 18.10 -8.14
CA LYS A 9 13.26 17.03 -9.10
C LYS A 9 12.34 15.83 -8.89
N PRO A 10 11.89 15.16 -9.97
CA PRO A 10 11.10 13.93 -9.86
C PRO A 10 11.81 12.88 -9.00
N LEU A 11 11.05 12.17 -8.17
CA LEU A 11 11.55 11.04 -7.34
C LEU A 11 12.32 10.00 -8.19
N SER A 12 11.85 9.75 -9.40
CA SER A 12 12.48 8.82 -10.36
C SER A 12 13.90 9.21 -10.78
N GLN A 13 14.27 10.48 -10.65
CA GLN A 13 15.62 10.98 -10.97
C GLN A 13 16.55 11.02 -9.75
N GLN A 14 16.05 10.68 -8.56
CA GLN A 14 16.78 10.78 -7.29
C GLN A 14 16.76 9.47 -6.51
N LEU A 15 16.57 8.34 -7.21
CA LEU A 15 16.43 7.03 -6.61
C LEU A 15 17.59 6.67 -5.66
N ASN A 16 18.82 7.08 -5.97
CA ASN A 16 19.98 6.80 -5.10
C ASN A 16 19.92 7.50 -3.73
N THR A 17 19.25 8.65 -3.64
CA THR A 17 19.04 9.38 -2.38
C THR A 17 17.81 8.87 -1.64
N VAL A 18 16.80 8.43 -2.39
CA VAL A 18 15.47 8.13 -1.88
C VAL A 18 15.33 6.65 -1.47
N LEU A 19 15.88 5.71 -2.24
CA LEU A 19 15.76 4.27 -1.95
C LEU A 19 16.33 3.88 -0.57
N PRO A 20 17.52 4.36 -0.13
CA PRO A 20 18.01 4.05 1.21
C PRO A 20 17.08 4.53 2.33
N GLN A 21 16.27 5.56 2.05
CA GLN A 21 15.36 6.17 3.00
C GLN A 21 14.03 5.43 3.05
N PHE A 22 13.63 4.81 1.94
CA PHE A 22 12.54 3.84 1.93
C PHE A 22 12.86 2.67 2.87
N ASP A 23 14.08 2.13 2.81
CA ASP A 23 14.51 1.06 3.73
C ASP A 23 14.57 1.53 5.18
N LEU A 24 15.13 2.73 5.41
CA LEU A 24 15.30 3.30 6.76
C LEU A 24 13.97 3.63 7.45
N HIS A 25 12.93 3.91 6.65
CA HIS A 25 11.59 4.28 7.11
C HIS A 25 10.51 3.29 6.66
N ALA A 26 10.89 2.04 6.39
CA ALA A 26 9.96 1.01 5.93
C ALA A 26 8.76 0.86 6.88
N ASP A 27 8.96 1.00 8.19
CA ASP A 27 7.89 0.94 9.18
C ASP A 27 6.85 2.08 9.02
N ALA A 28 7.31 3.29 8.69
CA ALA A 28 6.46 4.44 8.48
C ALA A 28 5.67 4.28 7.19
N ILE A 29 6.29 3.72 6.15
CA ILE A 29 5.62 3.38 4.89
C ILE A 29 4.57 2.31 5.12
N ASP A 30 4.90 1.22 5.82
CA ASP A 30 3.97 0.12 6.13
C ASP A 30 2.74 0.60 6.92
N LYS A 31 2.90 1.65 7.74
CA LYS A 31 1.82 2.28 8.50
C LYS A 31 1.02 3.30 7.67
N ALA A 32 1.71 4.09 6.83
CA ALA A 32 1.09 5.17 6.09
C ALA A 32 0.39 4.69 4.81
N LEU A 33 0.93 3.67 4.12
CA LEU A 33 0.39 3.18 2.86
C LEU A 33 -1.07 2.68 3.00
N PRO A 34 -1.43 1.88 4.02
CA PRO A 34 -2.82 1.50 4.25
C PRO A 34 -3.74 2.70 4.52
N PHE A 35 -3.24 3.70 5.25
CA PHE A 35 -3.99 4.93 5.53
C PHE A 35 -4.30 5.70 4.25
N TYR A 36 -3.30 5.94 3.40
CA TYR A 36 -3.51 6.64 2.13
C TYR A 36 -4.47 5.89 1.20
N LEU A 37 -4.37 4.56 1.14
CA LEU A 37 -5.31 3.74 0.37
C LEU A 37 -6.75 3.86 0.92
N ALA A 38 -6.93 3.86 2.24
CA ALA A 38 -8.23 4.04 2.86
C ALA A 38 -8.84 5.42 2.55
N ILE A 39 -8.02 6.48 2.58
CA ILE A 39 -8.44 7.85 2.22
C ILE A 39 -8.83 7.91 0.74
N ILE A 40 -8.01 7.36 -0.17
CA ILE A 40 -8.34 7.28 -1.60
C ILE A 40 -9.66 6.55 -1.82
N ALA A 41 -9.87 5.42 -1.15
CA ALA A 41 -11.10 4.65 -1.23
C ALA A 41 -12.30 5.49 -0.77
N LYS A 42 -12.21 6.19 0.36
CA LYS A 42 -13.26 7.09 0.87
C LYS A 42 -13.55 8.23 -0.10
N SER A 43 -12.52 8.94 -0.55
CA SER A 43 -12.66 10.07 -1.48
C SER A 43 -13.21 9.66 -2.84
N SER A 44 -13.11 8.38 -3.23
CA SER A 44 -13.68 7.88 -4.48
C SER A 44 -15.21 7.72 -4.45
N GLY A 45 -15.85 7.84 -3.29
CA GLY A 45 -17.30 7.66 -3.12
C GLY A 45 -17.78 6.21 -3.27
N LYS A 46 -16.86 5.25 -3.43
CA LYS A 46 -17.16 3.82 -3.56
C LYS A 46 -17.37 3.18 -2.20
N THR A 47 -18.20 2.14 -2.18
CA THR A 47 -18.33 1.25 -1.02
C THR A 47 -17.05 0.45 -0.79
N ALA A 48 -16.88 -0.08 0.44
CA ALA A 48 -15.77 -0.97 0.75
C ALA A 48 -15.70 -2.17 -0.20
N GLN A 49 -16.86 -2.74 -0.58
CA GLN A 49 -16.91 -3.90 -1.46
C GLN A 49 -16.49 -3.57 -2.89
N GLU A 50 -16.89 -2.43 -3.42
CA GLU A 50 -16.50 -2.00 -4.77
C GLU A 50 -15.00 -1.73 -4.87
N PHE A 51 -14.41 -1.10 -3.84
CA PHE A 51 -12.99 -0.76 -3.85
C PHE A 51 -12.11 -1.96 -3.46
N PHE A 52 -12.28 -2.48 -2.24
CA PHE A 52 -11.42 -3.54 -1.71
C PHE A 52 -11.74 -4.91 -2.32
N GLY A 53 -12.98 -5.14 -2.77
CA GLY A 53 -13.33 -6.32 -3.53
C GLY A 53 -12.71 -6.33 -4.94
N TYR A 54 -12.60 -5.17 -5.60
CA TYR A 54 -11.84 -5.05 -6.84
C TYR A 54 -10.34 -5.31 -6.59
N ASN A 55 -9.75 -4.69 -5.56
CA ASN A 55 -8.36 -4.91 -5.21
C ASN A 55 -8.07 -6.38 -4.93
N MET A 56 -8.96 -7.07 -4.21
CA MET A 56 -8.79 -8.51 -3.92
C MET A 56 -8.73 -9.34 -5.21
N LYS A 57 -9.66 -9.10 -6.15
CA LYS A 57 -9.65 -9.78 -7.46
C LYS A 57 -8.38 -9.47 -8.26
N ALA A 58 -7.89 -8.23 -8.18
CA ALA A 58 -6.65 -7.84 -8.84
C ALA A 58 -5.43 -8.54 -8.22
N LEU A 59 -5.37 -8.64 -6.88
CA LEU A 59 -4.32 -9.37 -6.18
C LEU A 59 -4.32 -10.86 -6.54
N GLU A 60 -5.50 -11.49 -6.62
CA GLU A 60 -5.66 -12.87 -7.06
C GLU A 60 -5.22 -13.06 -8.51
N LEU A 61 -5.49 -12.09 -9.39
CA LEU A 61 -5.06 -12.15 -10.79
C LEU A 61 -3.53 -11.99 -10.94
N ILE A 62 -2.91 -11.11 -10.15
CA ILE A 62 -1.48 -10.80 -10.23
C ILE A 62 -0.64 -11.90 -9.57
N TYR A 63 -1.01 -12.27 -8.34
CA TYR A 63 -0.23 -13.21 -7.55
C TYR A 63 -0.74 -14.64 -7.63
N GLY A 64 -1.95 -14.89 -8.10
CA GLY A 64 -2.56 -16.21 -8.08
C GLY A 64 -3.07 -16.61 -6.69
N ALA A 65 -4.16 -17.38 -6.67
CA ALA A 65 -4.78 -17.89 -5.45
C ALA A 65 -4.01 -19.05 -4.81
N SER A 66 -3.13 -19.74 -5.55
CA SER A 66 -2.30 -20.84 -5.04
C SER A 66 -0.93 -20.34 -4.56
N HIS A 67 -0.39 -21.00 -3.54
CA HIS A 67 1.00 -20.83 -3.10
C HIS A 67 1.97 -21.80 -3.79
N ASP A 68 1.47 -22.76 -4.55
CA ASP A 68 2.26 -23.81 -5.17
C ASP A 68 3.21 -23.24 -6.22
N GLY A 69 4.48 -23.64 -6.16
CA GLY A 69 5.51 -23.23 -7.12
C GLY A 69 6.08 -21.82 -6.92
N LYS A 70 5.58 -21.05 -5.94
CA LYS A 70 6.12 -19.71 -5.62
C LYS A 70 7.41 -19.82 -4.82
N ASN A 71 8.38 -18.97 -5.14
CA ASN A 71 9.58 -18.81 -4.34
C ASN A 71 9.32 -17.92 -3.10
N ALA A 72 10.27 -17.88 -2.16
CA ALA A 72 10.14 -17.13 -0.91
C ALA A 72 9.90 -15.62 -1.12
N LYS A 73 10.47 -15.04 -2.18
CA LYS A 73 10.29 -13.62 -2.51
C LYS A 73 8.86 -13.35 -2.99
N GLU A 74 8.35 -14.18 -3.90
CA GLU A 74 6.96 -14.07 -4.41
C GLU A 74 5.92 -14.27 -3.30
N LEU A 75 6.19 -15.19 -2.37
CA LEU A 75 5.37 -15.37 -1.17
C LEU A 75 5.37 -14.13 -0.27
N ALA A 76 6.54 -13.54 -0.03
CA ALA A 76 6.65 -12.33 0.79
C ALA A 76 5.95 -11.12 0.13
N GLU A 77 6.14 -10.93 -1.17
CA GLU A 77 5.52 -9.84 -1.94
C GLU A 77 3.99 -9.95 -1.95
N SER A 78 3.47 -11.16 -2.24
CA SER A 78 2.04 -11.39 -2.23
C SER A 78 1.45 -11.20 -0.83
N ALA A 79 2.05 -11.80 0.21
CA ALA A 79 1.61 -11.63 1.60
C ALA A 79 1.59 -10.16 2.03
N TYR A 80 2.62 -9.39 1.67
CA TYR A 80 2.68 -7.96 1.95
C TYR A 80 1.53 -7.22 1.26
N ALA A 81 1.31 -7.43 -0.04
CA ALA A 81 0.24 -6.78 -0.80
C ALA A 81 -1.16 -7.09 -0.24
N TYR A 82 -1.44 -8.35 0.09
CA TYR A 82 -2.70 -8.74 0.76
C TYR A 82 -2.85 -8.07 2.13
N SER A 83 -1.77 -7.99 2.92
CA SER A 83 -1.81 -7.36 4.24
C SER A 83 -2.13 -5.86 4.17
N ILE A 84 -1.58 -5.15 3.18
CA ILE A 84 -1.84 -3.72 2.96
C ILE A 84 -3.32 -3.51 2.61
N ASN A 85 -3.88 -4.33 1.71
CA ASN A 85 -5.28 -4.23 1.32
C ASN A 85 -6.23 -4.50 2.51
N ALA A 86 -5.91 -5.49 3.35
CA ALA A 86 -6.68 -5.79 4.56
C ALA A 86 -6.64 -4.64 5.58
N LYS A 87 -5.44 -4.12 5.91
CA LYS A 87 -5.27 -2.99 6.82
C LYS A 87 -5.97 -1.73 6.31
N ALA A 88 -5.90 -1.47 5.00
CA ALA A 88 -6.56 -0.31 4.40
C ALA A 88 -8.09 -0.40 4.54
N ARG A 89 -8.67 -1.58 4.37
CA ARG A 89 -10.09 -1.82 4.61
C ARG A 89 -10.48 -1.58 6.06
N GLU A 90 -9.70 -2.08 7.01
CA GLU A 90 -9.95 -1.84 8.44
C GLU A 90 -9.94 -0.35 8.80
N ILE A 91 -9.05 0.44 8.20
CA ILE A 91 -9.01 1.89 8.39
C ILE A 91 -10.23 2.54 7.75
N PHE A 92 -10.58 2.16 6.51
CA PHE A 92 -11.76 2.66 5.81
C PHE A 92 -13.03 2.47 6.65
N ASP A 93 -13.23 1.29 7.23
CA ASP A 93 -14.40 0.96 8.06
C ASP A 93 -14.43 1.75 9.39
N LYS A 94 -13.27 2.27 9.84
CA LYS A 94 -13.16 3.14 11.03
C LYS A 94 -13.38 4.61 10.70
N LEU A 95 -13.08 5.08 9.49
CA LEU A 95 -13.24 6.47 9.09
C LEU A 95 -14.71 6.93 9.14
N ASP A 96 -15.68 6.03 8.91
CA ASP A 96 -17.11 6.33 9.08
C ASP A 96 -17.50 6.56 10.55
N LYS A 97 -16.64 6.23 11.50
CA LYS A 97 -16.85 6.42 12.94
C LYS A 97 -16.23 7.71 13.47
N VAL A 98 -15.59 8.50 12.61
CA VAL A 98 -14.91 9.76 12.97
C VAL A 98 -15.80 10.98 12.67
N GLU A 99 -17.10 10.77 12.44
CA GLU A 99 -18.07 11.87 12.45
C GLU A 99 -18.20 12.44 13.89
N GLU A 100 -17.52 13.56 14.13
CA GLU A 100 -17.93 14.69 14.98
C GLU A 100 -17.25 15.99 14.49
#